data_AF-A0A812UTE2-F1
#
_entry.id   AF-A0A812UTE2-F1
#
_cell.length_a   1.000
_cell.length_b   1.000
_cell.length_c   1.000
_cell.angle_alpha   90.00
_cell.angle_beta   90.00
_cell.angle_gamma   90.00
#
_symmetry.space_group_name_H-M   'P 1'
#
loop_
_entity.id
_entity.type
_entity.pdbx_description
1 polymer ?
#
loop_
_entity_poly.entity_id
_entity_poly.type
_entity_poly.pdbx_seq_one_letter_code
_entity_poly.pdbx_strand_id
1 'polypeptide(L)'
;MQLKAQLSRVLHRQVWQAVLNIDGHAKPGLYQELQNSDNEWIHLIEIDVPRTFPENPAFDEAQQRCLLRVLKAYANLCADVGYCQGMNFVAGLLLLVAQGGDFSQPSPEARNCIAMKMSEAEVEESTFWMFFCLMEPLGLMETFGQLNGFYRRGFPLLKRYLWAFDELVAASLPELHEHFCQENLQHSVYLHQWFLTLFVSSLPLPMVLVLWDAIICGGLAEILSISIAVLQLLQQTLLGMRFEEVVSFFQTLKTREQEDCDFESIGRIAVISSGSFSIPKHVADVLRRPLPLTSDHLMERSPQSPTKRMLDSDEDMTTTANTTTVNSPCSTGAASSEGGMLRDYLRQINQGLSWWVDARSSWA
;
A
#
# COMPACT_ATOMS: atom_id res chain seq x y z
N MET A 1 -29.06 -4.48 12.58
CA MET A 1 -27.97 -3.90 11.75
C MET A 1 -26.63 -3.95 12.46
N GLN A 2 -26.49 -3.47 13.71
CA GLN A 2 -25.22 -3.51 14.47
C GLN A 2 -24.55 -4.90 14.56
N LEU A 3 -25.32 -5.97 14.86
CA LEU A 3 -24.77 -7.33 14.94
C LEU A 3 -24.22 -7.84 13.60
N LYS A 4 -24.86 -7.49 12.45
CA LYS A 4 -24.37 -7.85 11.12
C LYS A 4 -23.09 -7.09 10.75
N ALA A 5 -23.03 -5.80 11.07
CA ALA A 5 -21.83 -4.99 10.85
C ALA A 5 -20.65 -5.48 11.70
N GLN A 6 -20.89 -5.78 12.99
CA GLN A 6 -19.88 -6.38 13.88
C GLN A 6 -19.41 -7.76 13.38
N LEU A 7 -20.31 -8.61 12.90
CA LEU A 7 -19.95 -9.91 12.32
C LEU A 7 -19.13 -9.76 11.03
N SER A 8 -19.49 -8.85 10.12
CA SER A 8 -18.72 -8.59 8.89
C SER A 8 -17.29 -8.15 9.19
N ARG A 9 -17.09 -7.33 10.24
CA ARG A 9 -15.80 -6.74 10.59
C ARG A 9 -14.85 -7.70 11.31
N VAL A 10 -15.39 -8.53 12.22
CA VAL A 10 -14.62 -9.62 12.84
C VAL A 10 -14.17 -10.65 11.80
N LEU A 11 -14.98 -10.85 10.74
CA LEU A 11 -14.61 -11.70 9.62
C LEU A 11 -13.45 -11.12 8.81
N HIS A 12 -13.35 -9.80 8.58
CA HIS A 12 -12.23 -9.23 7.82
C HIS A 12 -10.87 -9.63 8.43
N ARG A 13 -10.70 -9.48 9.75
CA ARG A 13 -9.45 -9.87 10.42
C ARG A 13 -9.10 -11.33 10.15
N GLN A 14 -10.02 -12.25 10.45
CA GLN A 14 -9.76 -13.68 10.32
C GLN A 14 -9.52 -14.10 8.87
N VAL A 15 -10.30 -13.55 7.94
CA VAL A 15 -10.17 -13.83 6.50
C VAL A 15 -8.84 -13.29 5.99
N TRP A 16 -8.49 -12.04 6.28
CA TRP A 16 -7.24 -11.44 5.79
C TRP A 16 -6.01 -12.13 6.38
N GLN A 17 -6.01 -12.46 7.67
CA GLN A 17 -4.94 -13.25 8.30
C GLN A 17 -4.76 -14.61 7.60
N ALA A 18 -5.87 -15.31 7.31
CA ALA A 18 -5.84 -16.60 6.65
C ALA A 18 -5.37 -16.51 5.19
N VAL A 19 -5.87 -15.53 4.42
CA VAL A 19 -5.49 -15.32 3.02
C VAL A 19 -4.03 -14.91 2.89
N LEU A 20 -3.54 -14.06 3.79
CA LEU A 20 -2.13 -13.67 3.87
C LEU A 20 -1.24 -14.74 4.49
N ASN A 21 -1.80 -15.85 4.97
CA ASN A 21 -1.10 -16.96 5.61
C ASN A 21 -0.11 -16.50 6.70
N ILE A 22 -0.52 -15.56 7.56
CA ILE A 22 0.40 -14.94 8.51
C ILE A 22 1.08 -15.96 9.44
N ASP A 23 0.37 -17.02 9.83
CA ASP A 23 0.90 -18.06 10.71
C ASP A 23 2.02 -18.88 10.05
N GLY A 24 2.02 -18.97 8.71
CA GLY A 24 3.08 -19.63 7.96
C GLY A 24 4.36 -18.81 7.88
N HIS A 25 4.28 -17.49 8.07
CA HIS A 25 5.42 -16.57 7.97
C HIS A 25 5.87 -16.01 9.32
N ALA A 26 4.99 -16.03 10.32
CA ALA A 26 5.28 -15.47 11.64
C ALA A 26 6.40 -16.23 12.34
N LYS A 27 7.43 -15.48 12.77
CA LYS A 27 8.58 -16.00 13.52
C LYS A 27 8.49 -15.54 14.98
N PRO A 28 8.31 -16.46 15.95
CA PRO A 28 8.18 -16.10 17.35
C PRO A 28 9.34 -15.23 17.84
N GLY A 29 9.01 -14.08 18.45
CA GLY A 29 9.98 -13.16 19.05
C GLY A 29 10.68 -12.21 18.08
N LEU A 30 10.57 -12.42 16.76
CA LEU A 30 11.21 -11.54 15.77
C LEU A 30 10.62 -10.13 15.82
N TYR A 31 9.29 -10.01 15.90
CA TYR A 31 8.65 -8.70 16.04
C TYR A 31 9.15 -7.95 17.29
N GLN A 32 9.27 -8.66 18.41
CA GLN A 32 9.76 -8.10 19.68
C GLN A 32 11.19 -7.58 19.56
N GLU A 33 12.07 -8.27 18.83
CA GLU A 33 13.43 -7.81 18.56
C GLU A 33 13.42 -6.54 17.70
N LEU A 34 12.66 -6.56 16.59
CA LEU A 34 12.63 -5.48 15.61
C LEU A 34 12.03 -4.18 16.17
N GLN A 35 10.96 -4.25 16.96
CA GLN A 35 10.30 -3.04 17.47
C GLN A 35 11.14 -2.25 18.49
N ASN A 36 12.18 -2.86 19.07
CA ASN A 36 13.01 -2.24 20.11
C ASN A 36 14.19 -1.44 19.55
N SER A 37 14.51 -1.59 18.26
CA SER A 37 15.64 -0.90 17.63
C SER A 37 15.15 0.33 16.84
N ASP A 38 15.82 1.45 16.97
CA ASP A 38 15.57 2.62 16.13
C ASP A 38 16.32 2.51 14.80
N ASN A 39 15.79 3.19 13.78
CA ASN A 39 16.37 3.27 12.45
C ASN A 39 16.33 4.70 11.90
N GLU A 40 16.92 4.90 10.73
CA GLU A 40 17.04 6.22 10.09
C GLU A 40 15.69 6.86 9.72
N TRP A 41 14.60 6.07 9.63
CA TRP A 41 13.29 6.57 9.26
C TRP A 41 12.42 7.00 10.45
N ILE A 42 12.88 6.83 11.69
CA ILE A 42 12.06 7.07 12.89
C ILE A 42 11.40 8.45 12.90
N HIS A 43 12.13 9.50 12.50
CA HIS A 43 11.60 10.85 12.45
C HIS A 43 10.49 11.04 11.41
N LEU A 44 10.54 10.33 10.27
CA LEU A 44 9.47 10.37 9.28
C LEU A 44 8.22 9.68 9.81
N ILE A 45 8.39 8.55 10.49
CA ILE A 45 7.30 7.82 11.13
C ILE A 45 6.64 8.68 12.22
N GLU A 46 7.42 9.35 13.06
CA GLU A 46 6.93 10.25 14.12
C GLU A 46 6.11 11.43 13.58
N ILE A 47 6.44 11.92 12.37
CA ILE A 47 5.67 12.99 11.70
C ILE A 47 4.33 12.45 11.18
N ASP A 48 4.30 11.20 10.71
CA ASP A 48 3.16 10.64 9.98
C ASP A 48 2.13 9.95 10.87
N VAL A 49 2.57 9.37 11.97
CA VAL A 49 1.68 8.67 12.92
C VAL A 49 0.56 9.57 13.47
N PRO A 50 0.82 10.80 13.97
CA PRO A 50 -0.23 11.66 14.53
C PRO A 50 -1.28 12.12 13.51
N ARG A 51 -0.92 12.16 12.21
CA ARG A 51 -1.83 12.52 11.10
C ARG A 51 -2.53 11.31 10.46
N THR A 52 -2.37 10.12 11.05
CA THR A 52 -3.02 8.89 10.60
C THR A 52 -4.37 8.74 11.29
N PHE A 53 -5.47 8.82 10.52
CA PHE A 53 -6.85 8.77 11.02
C PHE A 53 -7.12 9.71 12.22
N PRO A 54 -6.76 11.01 12.16
CA PRO A 54 -6.81 11.91 13.32
C PRO A 54 -8.23 12.16 13.84
N GLU A 55 -9.23 11.99 12.98
CA GLU A 55 -10.65 12.16 13.31
C GLU A 55 -11.31 10.86 13.82
N ASN A 56 -10.60 9.73 13.78
CA ASN A 56 -11.14 8.43 14.19
C ASN A 56 -10.90 8.19 15.69
N PRO A 57 -11.96 8.09 16.53
CA PRO A 57 -11.81 7.94 17.97
C PRO A 57 -11.19 6.59 18.38
N ALA A 58 -11.25 5.56 17.52
CA ALA A 58 -10.61 4.28 17.78
C ALA A 58 -9.07 4.33 17.59
N PHE A 59 -8.54 5.42 17.01
CA PHE A 59 -7.11 5.60 16.72
C PHE A 59 -6.44 6.59 17.70
N ASP A 60 -6.47 6.23 18.99
CA ASP A 60 -5.93 7.08 20.07
C ASP A 60 -4.40 7.01 20.19
N GLU A 61 -3.83 7.69 21.19
CA GLU A 61 -2.37 7.71 21.42
C GLU A 61 -1.76 6.31 21.63
N ALA A 62 -2.49 5.35 22.21
CA ALA A 62 -2.04 3.98 22.33
C ALA A 62 -1.92 3.33 20.94
N GLN A 63 -2.91 3.50 20.06
CA GLN A 63 -2.83 2.99 18.69
C GLN A 63 -1.74 3.67 17.88
N GLN A 64 -1.53 4.97 18.09
CA GLN A 64 -0.41 5.68 17.49
C GLN A 64 0.93 5.09 17.92
N ARG A 65 1.10 4.74 19.20
CA ARG A 65 2.31 4.05 19.69
C ARG A 65 2.46 2.64 19.09
N CYS A 66 1.37 1.88 18.97
CA CYS A 66 1.38 0.58 18.28
C CYS A 66 1.80 0.74 16.81
N LEU A 67 1.18 1.68 16.08
CA LEU A 67 1.50 1.95 14.68
C LEU A 67 2.97 2.35 14.50
N LEU A 68 3.50 3.21 15.37
CA LEU A 68 4.91 3.60 15.34
C LEU A 68 5.81 2.37 15.44
N ARG A 69 5.53 1.44 16.37
CA ARG A 69 6.33 0.22 16.55
C ARG A 69 6.19 -0.75 15.38
N VAL A 70 4.99 -0.90 14.81
CA VAL A 70 4.75 -1.70 13.59
C VAL A 70 5.57 -1.18 12.40
N LEU A 71 5.47 0.12 12.10
CA LEU A 71 6.19 0.74 10.99
C LEU A 71 7.71 0.70 11.20
N LYS A 72 8.15 0.94 12.44
CA LYS A 72 9.57 0.86 12.81
C LYS A 72 10.11 -0.55 12.63
N ALA A 73 9.37 -1.56 13.10
CA ALA A 73 9.75 -2.96 12.94
C ALA A 73 9.82 -3.37 11.46
N TYR A 74 8.86 -2.93 10.63
CA TYR A 74 8.90 -3.20 9.19
C TYR A 74 10.13 -2.58 8.55
N ALA A 75 10.44 -1.31 8.84
CA ALA A 75 11.61 -0.63 8.29
C ALA A 75 12.94 -1.25 8.77
N ASN A 76 12.98 -1.84 9.97
CA ASN A 76 14.13 -2.61 10.46
C ASN A 76 14.30 -3.95 9.72
N LEU A 77 13.19 -4.59 9.35
CA LEU A 77 13.23 -5.85 8.62
C LEU A 77 13.60 -5.59 7.16
N CYS A 78 12.80 -4.78 6.46
CA CYS A 78 12.94 -4.45 5.04
C CYS A 78 13.65 -3.11 4.82
N ALA A 79 14.93 -3.01 5.22
CA ALA A 79 15.71 -1.78 5.12
C ALA A 79 15.92 -1.26 3.68
N ASP A 80 15.79 -2.14 2.68
CA ASP A 80 15.88 -1.83 1.25
C ASP A 80 14.73 -0.96 0.74
N VAL A 81 13.57 -1.07 1.39
CA VAL A 81 12.39 -0.22 1.17
C VAL A 81 12.29 0.84 2.26
N GLY A 82 12.60 0.45 3.51
CA GLY A 82 12.49 1.29 4.69
C GLY A 82 11.05 1.72 4.96
N TYR A 83 10.90 2.97 5.40
CA TYR A 83 9.60 3.60 5.53
C TYR A 83 9.39 4.66 4.44
N CYS A 84 8.24 4.60 3.79
CA CYS A 84 7.78 5.60 2.82
C CYS A 84 6.44 6.20 3.27
N GLN A 85 6.27 7.50 3.02
CA GLN A 85 5.02 8.20 3.28
C GLN A 85 3.84 7.49 2.58
N GLY A 86 2.75 7.28 3.31
CA GLY A 86 1.58 6.52 2.86
C GLY A 86 1.47 5.14 3.54
N MET A 87 2.58 4.51 3.91
CA MET A 87 2.58 3.22 4.62
C MET A 87 1.85 3.29 5.96
N ASN A 88 1.90 4.45 6.64
CA ASN A 88 1.21 4.70 7.90
C ASN A 88 -0.29 4.46 7.80
N PHE A 89 -0.91 4.83 6.67
CA PHE A 89 -2.33 4.60 6.47
C PHE A 89 -2.67 3.14 6.18
N VAL A 90 -1.81 2.44 5.43
CA VAL A 90 -1.98 1.01 5.15
C VAL A 90 -1.87 0.20 6.46
N ALA A 91 -0.77 0.38 7.20
CA ALA A 91 -0.57 -0.28 8.49
C ALA A 91 -1.61 0.15 9.54
N GLY A 92 -2.03 1.43 9.53
CA GLY A 92 -3.07 1.93 10.44
C GLY A 92 -4.44 1.29 10.21
N LEU A 93 -4.83 1.04 8.95
CA LEU A 93 -6.07 0.32 8.66
C LEU A 93 -6.00 -1.13 9.14
N LEU A 94 -4.88 -1.81 8.89
CA LEU A 94 -4.66 -3.17 9.38
C LEU A 94 -4.75 -3.23 10.91
N LEU A 95 -4.20 -2.22 11.62
CA LEU A 95 -4.30 -2.13 13.08
C LEU A 95 -5.77 -2.01 13.54
N LEU A 96 -6.56 -1.13 12.92
CA LEU A 96 -7.98 -0.97 13.23
C LEU A 96 -8.77 -2.27 12.97
N VAL A 97 -8.46 -2.99 11.89
CA VAL A 97 -9.08 -4.28 11.56
C VAL A 97 -8.65 -5.36 12.56
N ALA A 98 -7.38 -5.42 12.94
CA ALA A 98 -6.85 -6.38 13.90
C ALA A 98 -7.50 -6.23 15.29
N GLN A 99 -7.87 -5.00 15.66
CA GLN A 99 -8.60 -4.67 16.89
C GLN A 99 -10.09 -5.06 16.87
N GLY A 100 -10.62 -5.53 15.73
CA GLY A 100 -12.01 -5.95 15.58
C GLY A 100 -12.86 -5.04 14.71
N GLY A 101 -12.28 -4.01 14.08
CA GLY A 101 -12.95 -3.17 13.09
C GLY A 101 -14.06 -2.26 13.63
N ASP A 102 -14.14 -2.03 14.95
CA ASP A 102 -15.03 -1.01 15.49
C ASP A 102 -14.36 0.36 15.46
N PHE A 103 -14.55 1.05 14.35
CA PHE A 103 -14.03 2.40 14.11
C PHE A 103 -14.74 3.49 14.92
N SER A 104 -15.72 3.13 15.76
CA SER A 104 -16.58 4.09 16.47
C SER A 104 -16.39 4.10 17.98
N GLN A 105 -15.66 3.13 18.54
CA GLN A 105 -15.53 2.97 19.99
C GLN A 105 -14.11 3.32 20.50
N PRO A 106 -13.97 4.42 21.27
CA PRO A 106 -12.72 4.78 21.93
C PRO A 106 -12.47 4.04 23.26
N SER A 107 -13.44 3.28 23.76
CA SER A 107 -13.37 2.75 25.13
C SER A 107 -12.55 1.45 25.21
N PRO A 108 -11.60 1.32 26.16
CA PRO A 108 -10.88 0.08 26.43
C PRO A 108 -11.82 -1.12 26.69
N GLU A 109 -13.03 -0.88 27.21
CA GLU A 109 -14.03 -1.93 27.47
C GLU A 109 -14.65 -2.47 26.18
N ALA A 110 -14.88 -1.63 25.16
CA ALA A 110 -15.38 -2.07 23.86
C ALA A 110 -14.31 -2.87 23.09
N ARG A 111 -13.03 -2.46 23.20
CA ARG A 111 -11.88 -3.21 22.65
C ARG A 111 -11.80 -4.62 23.23
N ASN A 112 -12.01 -4.76 24.54
CA ASN A 112 -12.02 -6.06 25.24
C ASN A 112 -13.23 -6.96 24.87
N CYS A 113 -14.34 -6.38 24.39
CA CYS A 113 -15.53 -7.16 24.00
C CYS A 113 -15.43 -7.74 22.57
N ILE A 114 -14.70 -7.09 21.67
CA ILE A 114 -14.59 -7.49 20.23
C ILE A 114 -13.28 -8.24 19.96
N ALA A 115 -12.21 -7.95 20.71
CA ALA A 115 -11.05 -8.81 20.83
C ALA A 115 -11.43 -10.09 21.58
N MET A 116 -12.19 -10.99 20.94
CA MET A 116 -12.29 -12.35 21.42
C MET A 116 -10.87 -12.95 21.48
N LYS A 117 -10.29 -12.98 22.68
CA LYS A 117 -9.10 -13.73 23.13
C LYS A 117 -7.68 -13.20 22.82
N MET A 118 -7.48 -12.04 22.19
CA MET A 118 -6.13 -11.51 21.93
C MET A 118 -5.79 -10.31 22.83
N SER A 119 -4.59 -10.31 23.40
CA SER A 119 -3.98 -9.17 24.07
C SER A 119 -3.57 -8.08 23.08
N GLU A 120 -3.35 -6.85 23.57
CA GLU A 120 -2.90 -5.72 22.74
C GLU A 120 -1.58 -6.02 22.01
N ALA A 121 -0.65 -6.72 22.68
CA ALA A 121 0.61 -7.15 22.07
C ALA A 121 0.40 -8.16 20.93
N GLU A 122 -0.51 -9.12 21.09
CA GLU A 122 -0.83 -10.08 20.03
C GLU A 122 -1.52 -9.41 18.83
N VAL A 123 -2.38 -8.42 19.08
CA VAL A 123 -3.03 -7.62 18.02
C VAL A 123 -1.99 -6.82 17.24
N GLU A 124 -1.07 -6.19 17.94
CA GLU A 124 0.02 -5.41 17.35
C GLU A 124 0.98 -6.28 16.54
N GLU A 125 1.44 -7.41 17.08
CA GLU A 125 2.29 -8.35 16.36
C GLU A 125 1.58 -8.94 15.14
N SER A 126 0.29 -9.28 15.26
CA SER A 126 -0.50 -9.72 14.11
C SER A 126 -0.62 -8.64 13.05
N THR A 127 -0.77 -7.37 13.44
CA THR A 127 -0.82 -6.24 12.52
C THR A 127 0.50 -6.13 11.74
N PHE A 128 1.64 -6.28 12.43
CA PHE A 128 2.95 -6.31 11.80
C PHE A 128 3.04 -7.41 10.74
N TRP A 129 2.64 -8.64 11.07
CA TRP A 129 2.70 -9.75 10.12
C TRP A 129 1.74 -9.58 8.94
N MET A 130 0.53 -9.07 9.15
CA MET A 130 -0.39 -8.73 8.06
C MET A 130 0.21 -7.66 7.14
N PHE A 131 0.79 -6.60 7.72
CA PHE A 131 1.42 -5.53 6.94
C PHE A 131 2.61 -6.04 6.14
N PHE A 132 3.47 -6.82 6.78
CA PHE A 132 4.62 -7.44 6.16
C PHE A 132 4.23 -8.37 4.98
N CYS A 133 3.26 -9.27 5.18
CA CYS A 133 2.80 -10.18 4.11
C CYS A 133 2.09 -9.44 2.97
N LEU A 134 1.42 -8.32 3.23
CA LEU A 134 0.82 -7.48 2.19
C LEU A 134 1.90 -6.75 1.36
N MET A 135 3.03 -6.40 1.99
CA MET A 135 4.12 -5.68 1.37
C MET A 135 5.06 -6.58 0.57
N GLU A 136 5.38 -7.76 1.09
CA GLU A 136 6.43 -8.64 0.58
C GLU A 136 5.94 -9.77 -0.33
N PRO A 137 6.81 -10.30 -1.22
CA PRO A 137 6.53 -11.42 -2.12
C PRO A 137 6.38 -12.75 -1.38
N LEU A 138 5.28 -12.91 -0.65
CA LEU A 138 4.96 -14.12 0.10
C LEU A 138 3.58 -14.65 -0.33
N GLY A 139 3.55 -15.81 -0.99
CA GLY A 139 2.31 -16.53 -1.30
C GLY A 139 1.57 -16.08 -2.58
N LEU A 140 0.23 -16.15 -2.57
CA LEU A 140 -0.64 -16.07 -3.76
C LEU A 140 -0.58 -14.73 -4.54
N MET A 141 0.03 -13.68 -3.97
CA MET A 141 0.16 -12.36 -4.62
C MET A 141 1.29 -12.28 -5.67
N GLU A 142 1.99 -13.38 -5.95
CA GLU A 142 3.12 -13.40 -6.90
C GLU A 142 2.76 -13.01 -8.35
N THR A 143 1.50 -13.15 -8.76
CA THR A 143 1.15 -13.09 -10.19
C THR A 143 1.29 -11.68 -10.80
N PHE A 144 1.28 -10.59 -10.01
CA PHE A 144 1.32 -9.21 -10.55
C PHE A 144 2.12 -8.21 -9.69
N GLY A 145 3.04 -8.71 -8.87
CA GLY A 145 3.89 -7.91 -7.99
C GLY A 145 3.23 -7.59 -6.64
N GLN A 146 4.03 -7.11 -5.70
CA GLN A 146 3.63 -6.84 -4.32
C GLN A 146 3.73 -5.37 -3.97
N LEU A 147 3.04 -4.99 -2.89
CA LEU A 147 2.82 -3.60 -2.57
C LEU A 147 4.14 -2.84 -2.32
N ASN A 148 5.19 -3.50 -1.79
CA ASN A 148 6.51 -2.88 -1.61
C ASN A 148 7.12 -2.35 -2.92
N GLY A 149 6.78 -2.92 -4.07
CA GLY A 149 7.26 -2.48 -5.37
C GLY A 149 6.78 -1.07 -5.73
N PHE A 150 5.66 -0.62 -5.16
CA PHE A 150 5.21 0.77 -5.29
C PHE A 150 6.11 1.73 -4.52
N TYR A 151 6.79 1.28 -3.46
CA TYR A 151 7.58 2.10 -2.56
C TYR A 151 9.08 2.07 -2.83
N ARG A 152 9.56 1.09 -3.60
CA ARG A 152 10.99 1.02 -4.00
C ARG A 152 11.44 2.29 -4.71
N ARG A 153 12.73 2.62 -4.55
CA ARG A 153 13.37 3.80 -5.14
C ARG A 153 13.04 3.91 -6.64
N GLY A 154 12.53 5.07 -7.03
CA GLY A 154 12.14 5.34 -8.42
C GLY A 154 10.72 4.88 -8.80
N PHE A 155 9.95 4.32 -7.84
CA PHE A 155 8.55 3.92 -7.95
C PHE A 155 8.28 2.97 -9.13
N PRO A 156 9.08 1.91 -9.32
CA PRO A 156 9.08 1.15 -10.57
C PRO A 156 7.76 0.41 -10.82
N LEU A 157 7.15 -0.19 -9.78
CA LEU A 157 5.87 -0.87 -9.93
C LEU A 157 4.73 0.15 -10.06
N LEU A 158 4.79 1.27 -9.34
CA LEU A 158 3.76 2.31 -9.41
C LEU A 158 3.68 2.89 -10.82
N LYS A 159 4.83 3.25 -11.42
CA LYS A 159 4.89 3.71 -12.82
C LYS A 159 4.29 2.69 -13.78
N ARG A 160 4.54 1.41 -13.55
CA ARG A 160 3.99 0.33 -14.37
C ARG A 160 2.47 0.20 -14.23
N TYR A 161 1.94 0.33 -13.02
CA TYR A 161 0.50 0.32 -12.76
C TYR A 161 -0.19 1.58 -13.30
N LEU A 162 0.46 2.75 -13.26
CA LEU A 162 -0.06 3.97 -13.89
C LEU A 162 -0.17 3.83 -15.41
N TRP A 163 0.85 3.26 -16.05
CA TRP A 163 0.79 2.94 -17.49
C TRP A 163 -0.31 1.92 -17.78
N ALA A 164 -0.38 0.82 -17.01
CA ALA A 164 -1.40 -0.21 -17.19
C ALA A 164 -2.81 0.37 -17.02
N PHE A 165 -3.00 1.28 -16.08
CA PHE A 165 -4.26 1.97 -15.87
C PHE A 165 -4.66 2.83 -17.08
N ASP A 166 -3.73 3.60 -17.65
CA ASP A 166 -3.97 4.43 -18.84
C ASP A 166 -4.48 3.61 -20.03
N GLU A 167 -3.84 2.46 -20.30
CA GLU A 167 -4.30 1.51 -21.34
C GLU A 167 -5.73 1.00 -21.06
N LEU A 168 -6.02 0.67 -19.80
CA LEU A 168 -7.31 0.09 -19.43
C LEU A 168 -8.44 1.11 -19.45
N VAL A 169 -8.20 2.34 -18.97
CA VAL A 169 -9.22 3.39 -18.93
C VAL A 169 -9.54 3.89 -20.34
N ALA A 170 -8.54 3.99 -21.23
CA ALA A 170 -8.76 4.32 -22.64
C ALA A 170 -9.68 3.29 -23.33
N ALA A 171 -9.51 2.01 -23.00
CA ALA A 171 -10.36 0.94 -23.55
C ALA A 171 -11.74 0.85 -22.89
N SER A 172 -11.84 1.14 -21.59
CA SER A 172 -13.04 0.86 -20.79
C SER A 172 -13.97 2.07 -20.65
N LEU A 173 -13.42 3.28 -20.58
CA LEU A 173 -14.13 4.54 -20.35
C LEU A 173 -13.64 5.63 -21.34
N PRO A 174 -13.78 5.41 -22.66
CA PRO A 174 -13.15 6.26 -23.68
C PRO A 174 -13.60 7.73 -23.61
N GLU A 175 -14.88 7.99 -23.33
CA GLU A 175 -15.39 9.36 -23.19
C GLU A 175 -14.75 10.11 -22.01
N LEU A 176 -14.55 9.42 -20.88
CA LEU A 176 -13.93 9.99 -19.71
C LEU A 176 -12.42 10.19 -19.92
N HIS A 177 -11.76 9.23 -20.58
CA HIS A 177 -10.35 9.34 -20.93
C HIS A 177 -10.09 10.51 -21.86
N GLU A 178 -10.92 10.68 -22.90
CA GLU A 178 -10.84 11.81 -23.82
C GLU A 178 -11.05 13.15 -23.08
N HIS A 179 -12.07 13.23 -22.21
CA HIS A 179 -12.31 14.41 -21.38
C HIS A 179 -11.10 14.75 -20.51
N PHE A 180 -10.51 13.77 -19.82
CA PHE A 180 -9.31 13.99 -19.00
C PHE A 180 -8.11 14.43 -19.84
N CYS A 181 -7.94 13.90 -21.06
CA CYS A 181 -6.92 14.37 -21.99
C CYS A 181 -7.13 15.83 -22.40
N GLN A 182 -8.38 16.22 -22.70
CA GLN A 182 -8.73 17.61 -23.06
C GLN A 182 -8.45 18.58 -21.90
N GLU A 183 -8.74 18.16 -20.67
CA GLU A 183 -8.47 18.91 -19.45
C GLU A 183 -7.00 18.83 -19.00
N ASN A 184 -6.12 18.15 -19.75
CA ASN A 184 -4.71 17.90 -19.40
C ASN A 184 -4.53 17.25 -18.02
N LEU A 185 -5.50 16.45 -17.58
CA LEU A 185 -5.45 15.71 -16.33
C LEU A 185 -4.67 14.41 -16.51
N GLN A 186 -3.47 14.36 -15.94
CA GLN A 186 -2.72 13.11 -15.86
C GLN A 186 -3.25 12.21 -14.75
N HIS A 187 -3.42 10.92 -15.04
CA HIS A 187 -3.91 9.94 -14.06
C HIS A 187 -3.04 9.84 -12.80
N SER A 188 -1.75 10.12 -12.91
CA SER A 188 -0.81 10.15 -11.77
C SER A 188 -1.24 11.11 -10.66
N VAL A 189 -1.94 12.20 -10.97
CA VAL A 189 -2.34 13.24 -10.01
C VAL A 189 -3.22 12.69 -8.88
N TYR A 190 -4.10 11.73 -9.18
CA TYR A 190 -4.97 11.11 -8.18
C TYR A 190 -4.57 9.66 -7.88
N LEU A 191 -4.05 8.91 -8.86
CA LEU A 191 -3.72 7.50 -8.67
C LEU A 191 -2.50 7.25 -7.79
N HIS A 192 -1.56 8.19 -7.68
CA HIS A 192 -0.42 8.01 -6.78
C HIS A 192 -0.87 7.67 -5.35
N GLN A 193 -1.80 8.47 -4.80
CA GLN A 193 -2.30 8.23 -3.46
C GLN A 193 -3.20 6.99 -3.39
N TRP A 194 -4.05 6.77 -4.41
CA TRP A 194 -4.94 5.62 -4.47
C TRP A 194 -4.14 4.31 -4.46
N PHE A 195 -3.07 4.23 -5.25
CA PHE A 195 -2.27 3.01 -5.37
C PHE A 195 -1.34 2.79 -4.17
N LEU A 196 -0.63 3.83 -3.73
CA LEU A 196 0.26 3.70 -2.58
C LEU A 196 -0.53 3.26 -1.33
N THR A 197 -1.69 3.87 -1.10
CA THR A 197 -2.45 3.64 0.14
C THR A 197 -3.60 2.67 -0.01
N LEU A 198 -3.71 1.99 -1.16
CA LEU A 198 -4.86 1.13 -1.48
C LEU A 198 -6.20 1.85 -1.20
N PHE A 199 -6.34 3.08 -1.68
CA PHE A 199 -7.49 3.98 -1.51
C PHE A 199 -7.79 4.49 -0.09
N VAL A 200 -7.17 3.99 0.97
CA VAL A 200 -7.59 4.34 2.35
C VAL A 200 -7.41 5.82 2.69
N SER A 201 -6.48 6.52 2.04
CA SER A 201 -6.31 7.96 2.21
C SER A 201 -7.24 8.80 1.33
N SER A 202 -8.03 8.16 0.45
CA SER A 202 -8.74 8.85 -0.64
C SER A 202 -10.25 8.56 -0.68
N LEU A 203 -10.69 7.42 -0.14
CA LEU A 203 -12.10 7.00 -0.14
C LEU A 203 -12.61 6.77 1.29
N PRO A 204 -13.95 6.83 1.49
CA PRO A 204 -14.61 6.47 2.74
C PRO A 204 -14.24 5.06 3.24
N LEU A 205 -13.92 4.93 4.53
CA LEU A 205 -13.45 3.69 5.14
C LEU A 205 -14.38 2.48 4.92
N PRO A 206 -15.73 2.59 5.03
CA PRO A 206 -16.62 1.47 4.75
C PRO A 206 -16.49 0.95 3.31
N MET A 207 -16.27 1.84 2.34
CA MET A 207 -16.01 1.47 0.96
C MET A 207 -14.66 0.78 0.84
N VAL A 208 -13.61 1.35 1.44
CA VAL A 208 -12.23 0.84 1.39
C VAL A 208 -12.14 -0.59 1.90
N LEU A 209 -12.84 -0.95 2.97
CA LEU A 209 -12.83 -2.32 3.50
C LEU A 209 -13.34 -3.34 2.48
N VAL A 210 -14.41 -3.02 1.75
CA VAL A 210 -14.93 -3.89 0.68
C VAL A 210 -13.94 -4.00 -0.48
N LEU A 211 -13.27 -2.90 -0.83
CA LEU A 211 -12.23 -2.93 -1.87
C LEU A 211 -11.03 -3.78 -1.43
N TRP A 212 -10.64 -3.70 -0.16
CA TRP A 212 -9.52 -4.47 0.39
C TRP A 212 -9.82 -5.96 0.47
N ASP A 213 -11.06 -6.37 0.74
CA ASP A 213 -11.45 -7.78 0.62
C ASP A 213 -11.12 -8.32 -0.78
N ALA A 214 -11.47 -7.58 -1.83
CA ALA A 214 -11.18 -7.95 -3.21
C ALA A 214 -9.67 -7.94 -3.50
N ILE A 215 -8.94 -6.91 -3.07
CA ILE A 215 -7.49 -6.79 -3.33
C ILE A 215 -6.69 -7.87 -2.60
N ILE A 216 -7.02 -8.18 -1.34
CA ILE A 216 -6.32 -9.20 -0.56
C ILE A 216 -6.62 -10.60 -1.11
N CYS A 217 -7.86 -10.87 -1.51
CA CYS A 217 -8.24 -12.18 -2.05
C CYS A 217 -7.80 -12.39 -3.52
N GLY A 218 -7.87 -11.36 -4.36
CA GLY A 218 -7.59 -11.43 -5.80
C GLY A 218 -6.16 -11.02 -6.20
N GLY A 219 -5.43 -10.36 -5.30
CA GLY A 219 -4.08 -9.86 -5.54
C GLY A 219 -4.04 -8.38 -5.92
N LEU A 220 -2.83 -7.83 -5.98
CA LEU A 220 -2.61 -6.38 -6.14
C LEU A 220 -3.20 -5.81 -7.44
N ALA A 221 -3.24 -6.61 -8.51
CA ALA A 221 -3.75 -6.18 -9.82
C ALA A 221 -5.23 -5.79 -9.81
N GLU A 222 -6.02 -6.29 -8.84
CA GLU A 222 -7.43 -5.91 -8.65
C GLU A 222 -7.60 -4.39 -8.49
N ILE A 223 -6.57 -3.71 -7.98
CA ILE A 223 -6.58 -2.25 -7.82
C ILE A 223 -6.83 -1.51 -9.14
N LEU A 224 -6.42 -2.08 -10.29
CA LEU A 224 -6.62 -1.49 -11.61
C LEU A 224 -8.09 -1.55 -12.00
N SER A 225 -8.68 -2.74 -11.99
CA SER A 225 -10.09 -2.95 -12.35
C SER A 225 -11.03 -2.24 -11.37
N ILE A 226 -10.71 -2.23 -10.08
CA ILE A 226 -11.44 -1.47 -9.07
C ILE A 226 -11.37 0.04 -9.35
N SER A 227 -10.19 0.57 -9.70
CA SER A 227 -10.07 2.01 -10.01
C SER A 227 -10.91 2.42 -11.21
N ILE A 228 -10.98 1.58 -12.24
CA ILE A 228 -11.85 1.82 -13.40
C ILE A 228 -13.31 1.77 -12.99
N ALA A 229 -13.71 0.78 -12.17
CA ALA A 229 -15.08 0.70 -11.66
C ALA A 229 -15.46 1.94 -10.82
N VAL A 230 -14.56 2.43 -9.97
CA VAL A 230 -14.77 3.68 -9.22
C VAL A 230 -14.94 4.86 -10.17
N LEU A 231 -14.09 5.01 -11.19
CA LEU A 231 -14.26 6.06 -12.19
C LEU A 231 -15.56 5.90 -12.98
N GLN A 232 -15.98 4.68 -13.32
CA GLN A 232 -17.24 4.42 -14.01
C GLN A 232 -18.44 4.89 -13.17
N LEU A 233 -18.44 4.62 -11.86
CA LEU A 233 -19.47 5.09 -10.95
C LEU A 233 -19.52 6.63 -10.85
N LEU A 234 -18.36 7.28 -10.95
CA LEU A 234 -18.22 8.72 -10.86
C LEU A 234 -18.32 9.43 -12.23
N GLN A 235 -18.36 8.67 -13.34
CA GLN A 235 -18.20 9.19 -14.69
C GLN A 235 -19.16 10.34 -15.00
N GLN A 236 -20.45 10.18 -14.68
CA GLN A 236 -21.46 11.21 -14.94
C GLN A 236 -21.24 12.51 -14.17
N THR A 237 -20.55 12.44 -13.03
CA THR A 237 -20.18 13.63 -12.24
C THR A 237 -18.90 14.26 -12.78
N LEU A 238 -17.95 13.45 -13.24
CA LEU A 238 -16.64 13.90 -13.73
C LEU A 238 -16.71 14.48 -15.14
N LEU A 239 -17.61 13.98 -15.99
CA LEU A 239 -17.84 14.50 -17.34
C LEU A 239 -18.34 15.95 -17.24
N GLY A 240 -17.51 16.89 -17.69
CA GLY A 240 -17.79 18.34 -17.65
C GLY A 240 -17.12 19.10 -16.50
N MET A 241 -16.43 18.42 -15.58
CA MET A 241 -15.55 19.09 -14.62
C MET A 241 -14.22 19.45 -15.26
N ARG A 242 -13.68 20.65 -14.98
CA ARG A 242 -12.32 21.01 -15.39
C ARG A 242 -11.27 20.40 -14.49
N PHE A 243 -10.01 20.46 -14.90
CA PHE A 243 -8.86 19.94 -14.13
C PHE A 243 -8.93 20.22 -12.62
N GLU A 244 -9.08 21.49 -12.20
CA GLU A 244 -9.08 21.85 -10.77
C GLU A 244 -10.30 21.29 -10.03
N GLU A 245 -11.44 21.19 -10.72
CA GLU A 245 -12.68 20.66 -10.17
C GLU A 245 -12.58 19.16 -9.95
N VAL A 246 -11.97 18.42 -10.88
CA VAL A 246 -11.71 16.98 -10.72
C VAL A 246 -10.76 16.72 -9.55
N VAL A 247 -9.66 17.47 -9.45
CA VAL A 247 -8.70 17.32 -8.35
C VAL A 247 -9.36 17.63 -7.01
N SER A 248 -10.09 18.75 -6.93
CA SER A 248 -10.84 19.11 -5.72
C SER A 248 -11.89 18.05 -5.38
N PHE A 249 -12.60 17.52 -6.38
CA PHE A 249 -13.61 16.49 -6.17
C PHE A 249 -13.00 15.23 -5.53
N PHE A 250 -11.92 14.70 -6.11
CA PHE A 250 -11.24 13.52 -5.57
C PHE A 250 -10.69 13.74 -4.15
N GLN A 251 -10.17 14.92 -3.84
CA GLN A 251 -9.71 15.25 -2.48
C GLN A 251 -10.85 15.26 -1.46
N THR A 252 -12.09 15.59 -1.87
CA THR A 252 -13.25 15.62 -0.98
C THR A 252 -13.93 14.27 -0.78
N LEU A 253 -13.62 13.24 -1.57
CA LEU A 253 -14.33 11.95 -1.50
C LEU A 253 -14.23 11.30 -0.12
N LYS A 254 -13.06 11.35 0.52
CA LYS A 254 -12.84 10.79 1.86
C LYS A 254 -13.71 11.48 2.93
N THR A 255 -13.88 12.79 2.86
CA THR A 255 -14.59 13.56 3.90
C THR A 255 -16.11 13.42 3.83
N ARG A 256 -16.64 12.73 2.82
CA ARG A 256 -18.09 12.47 2.67
C ARG A 256 -18.61 11.33 3.53
N GLU A 257 -17.76 10.68 4.35
CA GLU A 257 -18.15 9.63 5.29
C GLU A 257 -19.34 9.99 6.21
N GLN A 258 -19.58 11.29 6.43
CA GLN A 258 -20.65 11.81 7.29
C GLN A 258 -21.99 12.04 6.54
N GLU A 259 -22.02 11.85 5.21
CA GLU A 259 -23.26 11.88 4.43
C GLU A 259 -24.08 10.59 4.69
N ASP A 260 -25.41 10.67 4.61
CA ASP A 260 -26.33 9.52 4.73
C ASP A 260 -26.28 8.66 3.45
N CYS A 261 -25.09 8.13 3.17
CA CYS A 261 -24.75 7.37 1.98
C CYS A 261 -24.21 6.00 2.38
N ASP A 262 -24.77 4.94 1.79
CA ASP A 262 -24.31 3.58 2.04
C ASP A 262 -23.04 3.27 1.23
N PHE A 263 -21.90 3.76 1.74
CA PHE A 263 -20.58 3.56 1.12
C PHE A 263 -20.16 2.09 1.04
N GLU A 264 -20.67 1.23 1.93
CA GLU A 264 -20.42 -0.20 1.86
C GLU A 264 -21.10 -0.79 0.61
N SER A 265 -22.37 -0.44 0.37
CA SER A 265 -23.07 -0.83 -0.85
C SER A 265 -22.41 -0.25 -2.12
N ILE A 266 -21.94 0.99 -2.10
CA ILE A 266 -21.18 1.58 -3.22
C ILE A 266 -19.90 0.78 -3.48
N GLY A 267 -19.15 0.42 -2.42
CA GLY A 267 -17.97 -0.42 -2.52
C GLY A 267 -18.28 -1.78 -3.13
N ARG A 268 -19.35 -2.44 -2.69
CA ARG A 268 -19.81 -3.73 -3.26
C ARG A 268 -20.16 -3.60 -4.74
N ILE A 269 -20.85 -2.52 -5.14
CA ILE A 269 -21.15 -2.26 -6.56
C ILE A 269 -19.84 -2.08 -7.34
N ALA A 270 -18.87 -1.32 -6.83
CA ALA A 270 -17.58 -1.13 -7.48
C ALA A 270 -16.83 -2.46 -7.69
N VAL A 271 -16.79 -3.33 -6.69
CA VAL A 271 -16.17 -4.68 -6.79
C VAL A 271 -16.93 -5.60 -7.75
N ILE A 272 -18.26 -5.55 -7.77
CA ILE A 272 -19.05 -6.35 -8.74
C ILE A 272 -18.78 -5.86 -10.17
N SER A 273 -18.79 -4.54 -10.38
CA SER A 273 -18.51 -3.93 -11.67
C SER A 273 -17.07 -4.18 -12.13
N SER A 274 -16.10 -4.26 -11.20
CA SER A 274 -14.69 -4.47 -11.55
C SER A 274 -14.44 -5.79 -12.29
N GLY A 275 -15.26 -6.81 -12.03
CA GLY A 275 -15.22 -8.08 -12.75
C GLY A 275 -15.49 -7.99 -14.26
N SER A 276 -16.04 -6.87 -14.74
CA SER A 276 -16.23 -6.61 -16.18
C SER A 276 -14.96 -6.09 -16.86
N PHE A 277 -13.95 -5.65 -16.10
CA PHE A 277 -12.70 -5.08 -16.61
C PHE A 277 -11.58 -6.12 -16.50
N SER A 278 -11.40 -6.90 -17.56
CA SER A 278 -10.30 -7.86 -17.65
C SER A 278 -9.00 -7.18 -18.06
N ILE A 279 -7.89 -7.53 -17.41
CA ILE A 279 -6.57 -7.03 -17.80
C ILE A 279 -6.13 -7.70 -19.12
N PRO A 280 -5.92 -6.95 -20.22
CA PRO A 280 -5.46 -7.52 -21.47
C PRO A 280 -4.12 -8.25 -21.32
N LYS A 281 -3.93 -9.31 -22.11
CA LYS A 281 -2.73 -10.16 -22.01
C LYS A 281 -1.42 -9.36 -22.09
N HIS A 282 -1.33 -8.38 -23.00
CA HIS A 282 -0.12 -7.59 -23.17
C HIS A 282 0.19 -6.71 -21.94
N VAL A 283 -0.83 -6.15 -21.29
CA VAL A 283 -0.70 -5.40 -20.02
C VAL A 283 -0.26 -6.36 -18.91
N ALA A 284 -0.93 -7.50 -18.79
CA ALA A 284 -0.61 -8.53 -17.82
C ALA A 284 0.84 -9.04 -17.96
N ASP A 285 1.34 -9.20 -19.18
CA ASP A 285 2.71 -9.62 -19.46
C ASP A 285 3.74 -8.55 -19.05
N VAL A 286 3.40 -7.27 -19.15
CA VAL A 286 4.25 -6.18 -18.65
C VAL A 286 4.25 -6.15 -17.11
N LEU A 287 3.07 -6.25 -16.49
CA LEU A 287 2.90 -6.28 -15.03
C LEU A 287 3.74 -7.38 -14.36
N ARG A 288 3.81 -8.56 -14.98
CA ARG A 288 4.58 -9.73 -14.50
C ARG A 288 6.09 -9.62 -14.61
N ARG A 289 6.63 -8.66 -15.37
CA ARG A 289 8.09 -8.57 -15.56
C ARG A 289 8.78 -8.30 -14.22
N PRO A 290 9.96 -8.88 -13.95
CA PRO A 290 10.74 -8.51 -12.78
C PRO A 290 10.92 -6.99 -12.71
N LEU A 291 10.85 -6.43 -11.50
CA LEU A 291 11.17 -5.02 -11.30
C LEU A 291 12.69 -4.82 -11.46
N PRO A 292 13.12 -3.66 -12.00
CA PRO A 292 14.54 -3.35 -12.08
C PRO A 292 15.18 -3.45 -10.69
N LEU A 293 16.31 -4.14 -10.60
CA LEU A 293 17.13 -4.13 -9.40
C LEU A 293 17.77 -2.73 -9.29
N THR A 294 17.58 -2.06 -8.16
CA THR A 294 18.35 -0.85 -7.83
C THR A 294 19.81 -1.25 -7.62
N SER A 295 20.74 -0.33 -7.88
CA SER A 295 22.18 -0.54 -7.59
C SER A 295 22.42 -0.91 -6.12
N ASP A 296 21.55 -0.45 -5.22
CA ASP A 296 21.58 -0.75 -3.79
C ASP A 296 21.25 -2.25 -3.51
N HIS A 297 20.30 -2.84 -4.26
CA HIS A 297 19.99 -4.29 -4.18
C HIS A 297 21.15 -5.20 -4.64
N LEU A 298 22.08 -4.72 -5.47
CA LEU A 298 23.27 -5.49 -5.86
C LEU A 298 24.33 -5.55 -4.76
N MET A 299 24.36 -4.57 -3.84
CA MET A 299 25.25 -4.57 -2.68
C MET A 299 24.63 -5.32 -1.48
N GLU A 300 23.30 -5.31 -1.33
CA GLU A 300 22.59 -5.86 -0.16
C GLU A 300 22.08 -7.31 -0.30
N ARG A 301 22.25 -7.93 -1.48
CA ARG A 301 22.24 -9.41 -1.58
C ARG A 301 23.45 -10.07 -0.89
N SER A 302 24.14 -9.36 0.00
CA SER A 302 24.94 -10.00 1.06
C SER A 302 24.06 -11.05 1.75
N PRO A 303 24.56 -12.28 2.00
CA PRO A 303 23.82 -13.34 2.70
C PRO A 303 23.42 -13.00 4.15
N GLN A 304 23.56 -11.74 4.58
CA GLN A 304 23.35 -11.26 5.94
C GLN A 304 22.08 -10.40 6.11
N SER A 305 21.37 -9.96 5.06
CA SER A 305 20.19 -9.11 5.26
C SER A 305 19.05 -9.89 5.96
N PRO A 306 18.37 -9.31 6.97
CA PRO A 306 17.34 -10.01 7.75
C PRO A 306 16.18 -10.53 6.89
N THR A 307 15.65 -9.71 5.97
CA THR A 307 14.58 -10.14 5.04
C THR A 307 15.01 -11.29 4.17
N LYS A 308 16.21 -11.26 3.57
CA LYS A 308 16.68 -12.35 2.71
C LYS A 308 16.88 -13.65 3.48
N ARG A 309 17.49 -13.61 4.68
CA ARG A 309 17.58 -14.80 5.55
C ARG A 309 16.21 -15.36 5.92
N MET A 310 15.20 -14.50 5.99
CA MET A 310 13.85 -14.91 6.34
C MET A 310 13.08 -15.49 5.14
N LEU A 311 13.25 -14.94 3.93
CA LEU A 311 12.65 -15.46 2.70
C LEU A 311 13.35 -16.74 2.21
N ASP A 312 14.69 -16.80 2.29
CA ASP A 312 15.48 -17.95 1.84
C ASP A 312 15.28 -19.19 2.75
N SER A 313 14.89 -19.01 4.03
CA SER A 313 14.63 -20.14 4.95
C SER A 313 13.40 -20.95 4.59
N ASP A 314 12.48 -20.39 3.79
CA ASP A 314 11.25 -21.06 3.36
C ASP A 314 11.47 -21.84 2.04
N GLU A 315 12.52 -21.52 1.26
CA GLU A 315 12.90 -22.25 0.03
C GLU A 315 13.67 -23.55 0.28
N ASP A 316 14.28 -23.71 1.47
CA ASP A 316 15.21 -24.82 1.78
C ASP A 316 14.53 -26.19 2.02
N MET A 317 13.22 -26.31 1.80
CA MET A 317 12.50 -27.60 1.77
C MET A 317 12.46 -28.25 0.37
N THR A 318 13.01 -27.59 -0.66
CA THR A 318 13.14 -28.20 -1.99
C THR A 318 14.48 -27.88 -2.64
N THR A 319 15.22 -28.93 -2.99
CA THR A 319 16.37 -28.98 -3.92
C THR A 319 17.75 -28.57 -3.40
N THR A 320 18.43 -29.52 -2.76
CA THR A 320 19.90 -29.64 -2.79
C THR A 320 20.39 -29.96 -4.21
N ALA A 321 21.18 -29.07 -4.83
CA ALA A 321 22.19 -29.45 -5.82
C ALA A 321 23.28 -28.37 -6.00
N ASN A 322 24.49 -28.75 -5.58
CA ASN A 322 25.83 -28.20 -5.86
C ASN A 322 25.98 -27.23 -7.05
N THR A 323 26.70 -26.11 -6.85
CA THR A 323 27.86 -25.80 -7.72
C THR A 323 28.89 -24.90 -7.03
N THR A 324 30.13 -25.17 -7.40
CA THR A 324 31.43 -24.80 -6.84
C THR A 324 31.82 -23.32 -7.05
N THR A 325 32.44 -22.75 -6.02
CA THR A 325 33.06 -21.42 -5.95
C THR A 325 34.30 -21.27 -6.86
N VAL A 326 34.46 -20.09 -7.48
CA VAL A 326 35.77 -19.56 -7.91
C VAL A 326 35.85 -18.06 -7.54
N ASN A 327 36.83 -17.72 -6.70
CA ASN A 327 37.19 -16.35 -6.28
C ASN A 327 38.25 -15.74 -7.21
N SER A 328 38.22 -14.41 -7.40
CA SER A 328 39.41 -13.52 -7.51
C SER A 328 39.02 -12.01 -7.54
N PRO A 329 39.95 -11.07 -7.20
CA PRO A 329 39.61 -9.84 -6.49
C PRO A 329 39.96 -8.48 -7.17
N CYS A 330 39.44 -7.40 -6.55
CA CYS A 330 40.01 -6.04 -6.39
C CYS A 330 39.93 -5.01 -7.54
N SER A 331 39.34 -3.84 -7.28
CA SER A 331 40.07 -2.54 -7.13
C SER A 331 39.15 -1.32 -6.98
N THR A 332 39.70 -0.32 -6.30
CA THR A 332 39.15 0.93 -5.74
C THR A 332 38.93 2.07 -6.74
N GLY A 333 38.00 2.99 -6.45
CA GLY A 333 37.93 4.32 -7.05
C GLY A 333 36.90 5.24 -6.37
N ALA A 334 37.33 6.44 -5.96
CA ALA A 334 36.63 7.41 -5.12
C ALA A 334 35.71 8.39 -5.91
N ALA A 335 34.69 8.99 -5.25
CA ALA A 335 34.55 10.45 -5.03
C ALA A 335 33.12 10.93 -4.68
N SER A 336 33.06 11.72 -3.59
CA SER A 336 32.30 12.97 -3.33
C SER A 336 30.76 13.08 -3.43
N SER A 337 30.18 13.35 -2.25
CA SER A 337 29.16 14.37 -1.87
C SER A 337 27.82 14.44 -2.62
N GLU A 338 26.77 13.88 -2.00
CA GLU A 338 25.37 14.25 -2.24
C GLU A 338 24.61 14.43 -0.92
N GLY A 339 24.57 15.67 -0.43
CA GLY A 339 23.80 16.09 0.75
C GLY A 339 22.65 17.06 0.44
N GLY A 340 22.27 17.22 -0.83
CA GLY A 340 21.27 18.19 -1.29
C GLY A 340 19.89 17.62 -1.64
N MET A 341 19.82 16.35 -2.05
CA MET A 341 18.65 15.82 -2.76
C MET A 341 17.40 15.60 -1.88
N LEU A 342 17.58 15.31 -0.58
CA LEU A 342 16.47 15.06 0.36
C LEU A 342 15.79 16.37 0.82
N ARG A 343 16.54 17.47 0.90
CA ARG A 343 15.97 18.80 1.21
C ARG A 343 15.21 19.40 0.03
N ASP A 344 15.58 19.02 -1.19
CA ASP A 344 14.86 19.42 -2.41
C ASP A 344 13.60 18.56 -2.63
N TYR A 345 13.65 17.27 -2.27
CA TYR A 345 12.50 16.36 -2.28
C TYR A 345 11.37 16.80 -1.33
N LEU A 346 11.71 17.19 -0.09
CA LEU A 346 10.71 17.69 0.88
C LEU A 346 10.15 19.08 0.52
N ARG A 347 10.86 19.87 -0.29
CA ARG A 347 10.38 21.16 -0.80
C ARG A 347 9.41 21.00 -1.98
N GLN A 348 9.53 19.91 -2.76
CA GLN A 348 8.72 19.63 -3.96
C GLN A 348 7.30 19.12 -3.67
N ILE A 349 7.04 18.49 -2.52
CA ILE A 349 5.69 18.02 -2.14
C ILE A 349 4.79 19.20 -1.71
N ASN A 350 5.37 20.30 -1.20
CA ASN A 350 4.63 21.43 -0.63
C ASN A 350 4.32 22.59 -1.60
N GLN A 351 4.79 22.56 -2.85
CA GLN A 351 4.48 23.59 -3.85
C GLN A 351 4.14 22.93 -5.19
N GLY A 352 2.84 22.85 -5.48
CA GLY A 352 2.33 22.29 -6.73
C GLY A 352 2.89 22.97 -7.98
N LEU A 353 2.99 22.18 -9.05
CA LEU A 353 2.97 22.61 -10.46
C LEU A 353 4.22 23.31 -11.05
N SER A 354 5.46 22.97 -10.67
CA SER A 354 6.67 23.46 -11.38
C SER A 354 7.45 22.43 -12.20
N TRP A 355 7.09 21.14 -12.15
CA TRP A 355 7.71 20.07 -12.96
C TRP A 355 7.33 20.11 -14.45
N TRP A 356 6.51 21.07 -14.87
CA TRP A 356 5.98 21.14 -16.23
C TRP A 356 6.98 21.67 -17.28
N VAL A 357 8.10 22.29 -16.88
CA VAL A 357 9.07 22.86 -17.83
C VAL A 357 10.17 21.87 -18.23
N ASP A 358 10.59 20.95 -17.35
CA ASP A 358 11.72 20.04 -17.62
C ASP A 358 11.30 18.65 -18.12
N ALA A 359 10.04 18.23 -17.92
CA ALA A 359 9.53 16.95 -18.44
C ALA A 359 9.19 16.97 -19.95
N ARG A 360 9.20 18.15 -20.59
CA ARG A 360 8.97 18.30 -22.04
C ARG A 360 10.19 17.91 -22.89
N SER A 361 11.37 17.80 -22.29
CA SER A 361 12.65 17.71 -23.01
C SER A 361 13.23 16.29 -23.13
N SER A 362 12.62 15.30 -22.48
CA SER A 362 13.14 13.92 -22.41
C SER A 362 12.26 12.87 -23.12
N TRP A 363 11.26 13.32 -23.89
CA TRP A 363 10.35 12.48 -24.67
C TRP A 363 10.14 13.03 -26.09
N ALA A 364 11.26 13.27 -26.79
CA ALA A 364 11.33 13.38 -28.24
C ALA A 364 12.26 12.28 -28.78
#